data_AF-A0A7C5MZ03-F1
#
_entry.id   AF-A0A7C5MZ03-F1
#
_cell.length_a   1.000
_cell.length_b   1.000
_cell.length_c   1.000
_cell.angle_alpha   90.00
_cell.angle_beta   90.00
_cell.angle_gamma   90.00
#
_symmetry.space_group_name_H-M   'P 1'
#
loop_
_entity.id
_entity.type
_entity.pdbx_description
1 polymer ?
#
loop_
_entity_poly.entity_id
_entity_poly.type
_entity_poly.pdbx_seq_one_letter_code
_entity_poly.pdbx_strand_id
1 'polypeptide(L)'
;MKILGLDLGTNSVGWALIERKNDDFKDIIDAGSRIVPLDPDLKKNFETGQAVSKTGDRRGTRGSRRLNARFRMRRDSLLRCLLAVGILPEIPDLDAEPQALDNLLLGKVATALELYEIRALATKEKVSLAELGRVLLHLNQRRGYQPTRSEKRKNSDNTDSTYGYFRIEEVKKTGEILSKKPELEVLLSNGKVGFSPDAKFEQLVGKEVPIEIKETTNKKKEVSVKLSLIGEKEDSWASRLGAMESELTASGQTPGQFYFRKLQEAGQSGEAFRIRQRLVYRTNYLAEFDQIWAEQIKHHPELADSNIFDKVIEAVMTPHNPMKNAWKKKGLGTFIRDFIIYFQRPLRSQKGSIGHCNFETEFPRRVIPKSHPFFQEFKLWNQINNLKIVRVDGSEEEISVLAKERLF
;
A
#
# COMPACT_ATOMS: atom_id res chain seq x y z
N MET A 1 55.55 -14.04 19.60
CA MET A 1 54.09 -14.27 19.43
C MET A 1 53.70 -13.82 18.03
N LYS A 2 52.80 -14.52 17.33
CA LYS A 2 52.29 -14.07 16.02
C LYS A 2 50.96 -13.33 16.23
N ILE A 3 50.78 -12.20 15.54
CA ILE A 3 49.57 -11.38 15.59
C ILE A 3 48.96 -11.32 14.19
N LEU A 4 47.67 -11.63 14.08
CA LEU A 4 46.89 -11.48 12.86
C LEU A 4 46.11 -10.17 12.90
N GLY A 5 46.46 -9.23 12.03
CA GLY A 5 45.66 -8.03 11.75
C GLY A 5 44.67 -8.32 10.63
N LEU A 6 43.43 -7.87 10.80
CA LEU A 6 42.37 -7.99 9.79
C LEU A 6 41.77 -6.61 9.51
N ASP A 7 41.76 -6.22 8.24
CA ASP A 7 41.04 -5.06 7.72
C ASP A 7 39.80 -5.55 6.96
N LEU A 8 38.64 -5.44 7.59
CA LEU A 8 37.37 -5.98 7.10
C LEU A 8 36.58 -4.92 6.35
N GLY A 9 36.66 -4.95 5.02
CA GLY A 9 35.84 -4.16 4.11
C GLY A 9 34.54 -4.88 3.70
N THR A 10 33.66 -4.18 2.99
CA THR A 10 32.41 -4.75 2.47
C THR A 10 32.62 -5.74 1.32
N ASN A 11 33.74 -5.62 0.59
CA ASN A 11 34.11 -6.43 -0.57
C ASN A 11 35.57 -6.92 -0.52
N SER A 12 36.27 -6.76 0.60
CA SER A 12 37.65 -7.22 0.76
C SER A 12 37.96 -7.54 2.21
N VAL A 13 38.87 -8.48 2.42
CA VAL A 13 39.49 -8.76 3.70
C VAL A 13 40.99 -8.63 3.52
N GLY A 14 41.55 -7.50 3.95
CA GLY A 14 42.99 -7.33 4.10
C GLY A 14 43.46 -8.09 5.34
N TRP A 15 44.59 -8.79 5.26
CA TRP A 15 45.14 -9.49 6.40
C TRP A 15 46.67 -9.41 6.40
N ALA A 16 47.25 -9.38 7.60
CA ALA A 16 48.69 -9.42 7.80
C ALA A 16 49.02 -10.23 9.05
N LEU A 17 50.05 -11.07 8.97
CA LEU A 17 50.57 -11.86 10.08
C LEU A 17 51.95 -11.31 10.46
N ILE A 18 52.08 -10.80 11.67
CA ILE A 18 53.30 -10.14 12.15
C ILE A 18 53.88 -10.92 13.33
N GLU A 19 55.20 -11.09 13.35
CA GLU A 19 55.93 -11.59 14.52
C GLU A 19 56.21 -10.46 15.51
N ARG A 20 55.84 -10.69 16.77
CA ARG A 20 56.09 -9.80 17.91
C ARG A 20 57.04 -10.46 18.91
N LYS A 21 58.07 -9.73 19.36
CA LYS A 21 59.03 -10.17 20.38
C LYS A 21 59.31 -9.02 21.35
N ASN A 22 59.22 -9.27 22.66
CA ASN A 22 59.44 -8.28 23.73
C ASN A 22 58.65 -6.98 23.50
N ASP A 23 57.36 -7.11 23.26
CA ASP A 23 56.41 -6.04 22.91
C ASP A 23 56.65 -5.28 21.59
N ASP A 24 57.80 -5.42 20.95
CA ASP A 24 58.09 -4.82 19.64
C ASP A 24 57.63 -5.68 18.45
N PHE A 25 57.15 -5.00 17.41
CA PHE A 25 56.84 -5.61 16.11
C PHE A 25 58.15 -5.81 15.34
N LYS A 26 58.43 -7.06 14.93
CA LYS A 26 59.72 -7.43 14.35
C LYS A 26 59.64 -7.66 12.85
N ASP A 27 58.95 -8.73 12.44
CA ASP A 27 58.92 -9.18 11.05
C ASP A 27 57.48 -9.36 10.55
N ILE A 28 57.21 -8.94 9.31
CA ILE A 28 55.98 -9.34 8.60
C ILE A 28 56.20 -10.74 8.07
N ILE A 29 55.47 -11.71 8.60
CA ILE A 29 55.55 -13.12 8.19
C ILE A 29 54.85 -13.30 6.84
N ASP A 30 53.65 -12.72 6.71
CA ASP A 30 52.85 -12.81 5.50
C ASP A 30 51.79 -11.68 5.48
N ALA A 31 51.29 -11.35 4.30
CA ALA A 31 50.19 -10.43 4.12
C ALA A 31 49.45 -10.69 2.80
N GLY A 32 48.17 -10.36 2.78
CA GLY A 32 47.37 -10.50 1.58
C GLY A 32 46.06 -9.74 1.62
N SER A 33 45.35 -9.80 0.50
CA SER A 33 44.00 -9.26 0.38
C SER A 33 43.11 -10.28 -0.31
N ARG A 34 42.04 -10.68 0.38
CA ARG A 34 40.98 -11.50 -0.20
C ARG A 34 39.89 -10.59 -0.73
N ILE A 35 39.80 -10.48 -2.05
CA ILE A 35 38.69 -9.78 -2.70
C ILE A 35 37.47 -10.69 -2.71
N VAL A 36 36.34 -10.15 -2.24
CA VAL A 36 35.01 -10.77 -2.34
C VAL A 36 34.30 -10.10 -3.49
N PRO A 37 34.10 -10.78 -4.64
CA PRO A 37 33.48 -10.18 -5.81
C PRO A 37 32.10 -9.60 -5.47
N LEU A 38 31.92 -8.33 -5.78
CA LEU A 38 30.64 -7.66 -5.69
C LEU A 38 30.19 -7.29 -7.10
N ASP A 39 28.89 -7.38 -7.33
CA ASP A 39 28.29 -6.92 -8.57
C ASP A 39 28.57 -5.40 -8.74
N PRO A 40 28.99 -4.93 -9.93
CA PRO A 40 29.31 -3.53 -10.18
C PRO A 40 28.18 -2.55 -9.84
N ASP A 41 26.92 -2.93 -10.09
CA ASP A 41 25.76 -2.08 -9.84
C ASP A 41 25.48 -1.96 -8.34
N LEU A 42 25.65 -3.07 -7.60
CA LEU A 42 25.59 -3.06 -6.13
C LEU A 42 26.70 -2.21 -5.52
N LYS A 43 27.90 -2.25 -6.10
CA LYS A 43 29.04 -1.43 -5.64
C LYS A 43 28.77 0.06 -5.85
N LYS A 44 28.31 0.44 -7.05
CA LYS A 44 27.94 1.82 -7.38
C LYS A 44 26.82 2.34 -6.48
N ASN A 45 25.77 1.55 -6.25
CA ASN A 45 24.66 1.95 -5.39
C ASN A 45 25.13 2.13 -3.94
N PHE A 46 26.00 1.25 -3.43
CA PHE A 46 26.60 1.39 -2.11
C PHE A 46 27.46 2.66 -1.98
N GLU A 47 28.30 2.97 -2.98
CA GLU A 47 29.11 4.19 -3.03
C GLU A 47 28.26 5.46 -3.03
N THR A 48 27.08 5.42 -3.65
CA THR A 48 26.11 6.53 -3.60
C THR A 48 25.27 6.58 -2.32
N GLY A 49 25.56 5.74 -1.33
CA GLY A 49 24.85 5.69 -0.04
C GLY A 49 23.48 5.00 -0.09
N GLN A 50 23.15 4.28 -1.17
CA GLN A 50 21.90 3.53 -1.27
C GLN A 50 22.02 2.16 -0.60
N ALA A 51 21.15 1.91 0.38
CA ALA A 51 21.05 0.61 1.04
C ALA A 51 20.35 -0.42 0.14
N VAL A 52 21.10 -1.09 -0.73
CA VAL A 52 20.58 -2.14 -1.62
C VAL A 52 20.94 -3.53 -1.07
N SER A 53 19.93 -4.35 -0.79
CA SER A 53 20.13 -5.75 -0.40
C SER A 53 20.19 -6.64 -1.63
N LYS A 54 21.21 -7.51 -1.72
CA LYS A 54 21.29 -8.60 -2.73
C LYS A 54 20.03 -9.47 -2.80
N THR A 55 19.25 -9.54 -1.72
CA THR A 55 18.03 -10.35 -1.65
C THR A 55 16.74 -9.56 -1.89
N GLY A 56 16.84 -8.24 -2.06
CA GLY A 56 15.73 -7.32 -2.28
C GLY A 56 14.94 -7.68 -3.54
N ASP A 57 15.62 -7.78 -4.67
CA ASP A 57 14.98 -8.06 -5.97
C ASP A 57 14.36 -9.45 -6.02
N ARG A 58 15.06 -10.45 -5.47
CA ARG A 58 14.51 -11.80 -5.31
C ARG A 58 13.24 -11.81 -4.48
N ARG A 59 13.18 -11.01 -3.41
CA ARG A 59 12.00 -10.87 -2.55
C ARG A 59 10.87 -10.16 -3.29
N GLY A 60 11.16 -9.08 -4.01
CA GLY A 60 10.21 -8.34 -4.85
C GLY A 60 9.57 -9.24 -5.91
N THR A 61 10.39 -9.91 -6.72
CA THR A 61 9.93 -10.82 -7.78
C THR A 61 9.09 -11.98 -7.22
N ARG A 62 9.49 -12.55 -6.07
CA ARG A 62 8.69 -13.58 -5.37
C ARG A 62 7.36 -13.02 -4.88
N GLY A 63 7.32 -11.75 -4.46
CA GLY A 63 6.10 -11.02 -4.12
C GLY A 63 5.15 -10.97 -5.31
N SER A 64 5.62 -10.48 -6.47
CA SER A 64 4.84 -10.38 -7.70
C SER A 64 4.28 -11.72 -8.17
N ARG A 65 5.09 -12.79 -8.15
CA ARG A 65 4.62 -14.15 -8.48
C ARG A 65 3.49 -14.61 -7.56
N ARG A 66 3.60 -14.35 -6.25
CA ARG A 66 2.53 -14.69 -5.29
C ARG A 66 1.27 -13.86 -5.52
N LEU A 67 1.40 -12.59 -5.87
CA LEU A 67 0.25 -11.74 -6.19
C LEU A 67 -0.50 -12.28 -7.42
N ASN A 68 0.23 -12.62 -8.49
CA ASN A 68 -0.34 -13.20 -9.70
C ASN A 68 -1.03 -14.54 -9.41
N ALA A 69 -0.34 -15.47 -8.74
CA ALA A 69 -0.92 -16.77 -8.38
C ALA A 69 -2.22 -16.60 -7.56
N ARG A 70 -2.24 -15.68 -6.59
CA ARG A 70 -3.45 -15.40 -5.79
C ARG A 70 -4.57 -14.77 -6.61
N PHE A 71 -4.24 -13.93 -7.58
CA PHE A 71 -5.24 -13.38 -8.51
C PHE A 71 -5.88 -14.51 -9.33
N ARG A 72 -5.06 -15.36 -9.94
CA ARG A 72 -5.53 -16.54 -10.70
C ARG A 72 -6.41 -17.46 -9.87
N MET A 73 -6.02 -17.78 -8.62
CA MET A 73 -6.85 -18.60 -7.72
C MET A 73 -8.24 -17.98 -7.48
N ARG A 74 -8.31 -16.67 -7.20
CA ARG A 74 -9.60 -15.99 -6.98
C ARG A 74 -10.42 -15.91 -8.27
N ARG A 75 -9.76 -15.77 -9.42
CA ARG A 75 -10.39 -15.75 -10.73
C ARG A 75 -11.02 -17.10 -11.04
N ASP A 76 -10.26 -18.18 -10.91
CA ASP A 76 -10.72 -19.57 -11.07
C ASP A 76 -11.90 -19.89 -10.13
N SER A 77 -11.79 -19.55 -8.84
CA SER A 77 -12.90 -19.73 -7.89
C SER A 77 -14.16 -18.96 -8.30
N LEU A 78 -14.01 -17.74 -8.82
CA LEU A 78 -15.16 -16.97 -9.31
C LEU A 78 -15.78 -17.62 -10.55
N LEU A 79 -14.98 -18.10 -11.49
CA LEU A 79 -15.46 -18.73 -12.71
C LEU A 79 -16.24 -20.02 -12.42
N ARG A 80 -15.70 -20.87 -11.53
CA ARG A 80 -16.40 -22.06 -11.02
C ARG A 80 -17.72 -21.71 -10.37
N CYS A 81 -17.76 -20.62 -9.59
CA CYS A 81 -18.99 -20.10 -9.00
C CYS A 81 -19.99 -19.67 -10.09
N LEU A 82 -19.57 -18.87 -11.07
CA LEU A 82 -20.45 -18.37 -12.13
C LEU A 82 -21.00 -19.50 -13.01
N LEU A 83 -20.19 -20.52 -13.30
CA LEU A 83 -20.62 -21.73 -14.00
C LEU A 83 -21.68 -22.50 -13.21
N ALA A 84 -21.45 -22.72 -11.91
CA ALA A 84 -22.39 -23.45 -11.05
C ALA A 84 -23.74 -22.72 -10.88
N VAL A 85 -23.75 -21.39 -10.96
CA VAL A 85 -24.98 -20.56 -10.97
C VAL A 85 -25.66 -20.56 -12.36
N GLY A 86 -24.97 -20.97 -13.43
CA GLY A 86 -25.49 -20.93 -14.79
C GLY A 86 -25.38 -19.55 -15.46
N ILE A 87 -24.52 -18.67 -14.94
CA ILE A 87 -24.31 -17.29 -15.46
C ILE A 87 -23.49 -17.27 -16.76
N LEU A 88 -22.59 -18.24 -16.95
CA LEU A 88 -21.73 -18.35 -18.13
C LEU A 88 -22.13 -19.59 -18.96
N PRO A 89 -22.08 -19.54 -20.30
CA PRO A 89 -22.15 -20.76 -21.10
C PRO A 89 -20.97 -21.67 -20.74
N GLU A 90 -21.07 -22.98 -21.03
CA GLU A 90 -19.99 -23.94 -20.82
C GLU A 90 -18.66 -23.37 -21.33
N ILE A 91 -17.69 -23.26 -20.43
CA ILE A 91 -16.35 -22.76 -20.76
C ILE A 91 -15.55 -23.95 -21.29
N PRO A 92 -15.03 -23.91 -22.54
CA PRO A 92 -14.35 -25.05 -23.15
C PRO A 92 -13.08 -25.49 -22.40
N ASP A 93 -12.41 -24.55 -21.72
CA ASP A 93 -11.20 -24.81 -20.95
C ASP A 93 -11.05 -23.79 -19.79
N LEU A 94 -11.20 -24.26 -18.54
CA LEU A 94 -10.99 -23.46 -17.33
C LEU A 94 -9.51 -23.22 -17.02
N ASP A 95 -8.61 -24.02 -17.60
CA ASP A 95 -7.16 -23.92 -17.41
C ASP A 95 -6.50 -22.94 -18.40
N ALA A 96 -7.27 -22.38 -19.32
CA ALA A 96 -6.82 -21.34 -20.24
C ALA A 96 -6.28 -20.11 -19.50
N GLU A 97 -5.31 -19.43 -20.11
CA GLU A 97 -4.73 -18.19 -19.54
C GLU A 97 -5.83 -17.15 -19.27
N PRO A 98 -5.84 -16.47 -18.10
CA PRO A 98 -6.91 -15.55 -17.73
C PRO A 98 -7.21 -14.49 -18.78
N GLN A 99 -6.21 -14.05 -19.54
CA GLN A 99 -6.38 -13.07 -20.62
C GLN A 99 -7.20 -13.62 -21.81
N ALA A 100 -7.03 -14.89 -22.16
CA ALA A 100 -7.80 -15.55 -23.22
C ALA A 100 -9.25 -15.77 -22.78
N LEU A 101 -9.43 -16.12 -21.50
CA LEU A 101 -10.75 -16.27 -20.92
C LEU A 101 -11.45 -14.91 -20.70
N ASP A 102 -10.70 -13.86 -20.37
CA ASP A 102 -11.21 -12.48 -20.33
C ASP A 102 -11.70 -12.05 -21.72
N ASN A 103 -10.96 -12.35 -22.78
CA ASN A 103 -11.43 -12.06 -24.14
C ASN A 103 -12.68 -12.88 -24.54
N LEU A 104 -12.84 -14.10 -24.03
CA LEU A 104 -14.02 -14.91 -24.29
C LEU A 104 -15.25 -14.45 -23.48
N LEU A 105 -15.07 -14.12 -22.21
CA LEU A 105 -16.13 -13.82 -21.25
C LEU A 105 -16.49 -12.33 -21.18
N LEU A 106 -15.48 -11.46 -21.33
CA LEU A 106 -15.61 -10.00 -21.36
C LEU A 106 -15.55 -9.45 -22.79
N GLY A 107 -14.92 -10.12 -23.76
CA GLY A 107 -14.68 -9.57 -25.10
C GLY A 107 -15.88 -9.54 -26.05
N LYS A 108 -17.06 -10.03 -25.63
CA LYS A 108 -18.35 -9.68 -26.26
C LYS A 108 -18.98 -8.39 -25.69
N VAL A 109 -18.38 -7.77 -24.66
CA VAL A 109 -18.73 -6.40 -24.20
C VAL A 109 -17.67 -5.43 -24.66
N ALA A 110 -18.14 -4.38 -25.30
CA ALA A 110 -17.37 -3.40 -26.01
C ALA A 110 -16.90 -2.29 -25.08
N THR A 111 -15.64 -1.90 -25.24
CA THR A 111 -15.04 -0.71 -24.62
C THR A 111 -15.08 -0.66 -23.07
N ALA A 112 -14.32 0.25 -22.48
CA ALA A 112 -14.42 0.49 -21.03
C ALA A 112 -15.79 1.10 -20.67
N LEU A 113 -16.42 1.82 -21.60
CA LEU A 113 -17.65 2.57 -21.36
C LEU A 113 -18.81 1.63 -21.05
N GLU A 114 -19.08 0.62 -21.89
CA GLU A 114 -20.21 -0.29 -21.69
C GLU A 114 -20.04 -1.15 -20.42
N LEU A 115 -18.81 -1.59 -20.12
CA LEU A 115 -18.58 -2.36 -18.90
C LEU A 115 -18.86 -1.54 -17.63
N TYR A 116 -18.53 -0.25 -17.65
CA TYR A 116 -18.82 0.66 -16.54
C TYR A 116 -20.30 1.08 -16.54
N GLU A 117 -20.94 1.16 -17.70
CA GLU A 117 -22.39 1.38 -17.84
C GLU A 117 -23.19 0.26 -17.17
N ILE A 118 -22.96 -0.99 -17.58
CA ILE A 118 -23.63 -2.17 -17.01
C ILE A 118 -23.41 -2.24 -15.50
N ARG A 119 -22.18 -1.94 -15.05
CA ARG A 119 -21.83 -1.92 -13.63
C ARG A 119 -22.56 -0.81 -12.86
N ALA A 120 -22.74 0.36 -13.45
CA ALA A 120 -23.53 1.44 -12.88
C ALA A 120 -25.04 1.09 -12.87
N LEU A 121 -25.57 0.52 -13.95
CA LEU A 121 -26.98 0.08 -14.05
C LEU A 121 -27.31 -1.01 -13.04
N ALA A 122 -26.41 -1.99 -12.82
CA ALA A 122 -26.60 -3.08 -11.87
C ALA A 122 -26.82 -2.62 -10.41
N THR A 123 -26.55 -1.35 -10.09
CA THR A 123 -26.82 -0.74 -8.77
C THR A 123 -28.27 -0.27 -8.59
N LYS A 124 -29.06 -0.19 -9.67
CA LYS A 124 -30.39 0.45 -9.70
C LYS A 124 -31.46 -0.35 -10.43
N GLU A 125 -31.08 -1.08 -11.48
CA GLU A 125 -32.01 -1.74 -12.39
C GLU A 125 -31.56 -3.19 -12.66
N LYS A 126 -32.48 -4.00 -13.19
CA LYS A 126 -32.20 -5.37 -13.60
C LYS A 126 -31.18 -5.38 -14.74
N VAL A 127 -30.07 -6.08 -14.56
CA VAL A 127 -29.19 -6.50 -15.66
C VAL A 127 -29.35 -8.00 -15.91
N SER A 128 -28.97 -8.50 -17.08
CA SER A 128 -28.99 -9.95 -17.32
C SER A 128 -27.98 -10.68 -16.42
N LEU A 129 -28.21 -11.98 -16.18
CA LEU A 129 -27.25 -12.80 -15.43
C LEU A 129 -25.85 -12.76 -16.02
N ALA A 130 -25.73 -12.85 -17.35
CA ALA A 130 -24.45 -12.79 -18.05
C ALA A 130 -23.73 -11.45 -17.80
N GLU A 131 -24.47 -10.34 -17.83
CA GLU A 131 -23.96 -9.01 -17.50
C GLU A 131 -23.52 -8.89 -16.04
N LEU A 132 -24.30 -9.42 -15.10
CA LEU A 132 -23.91 -9.50 -13.69
C LEU A 132 -22.60 -10.30 -13.53
N GLY A 133 -22.45 -11.41 -14.25
CA GLY A 133 -21.20 -12.17 -14.31
C GLY A 133 -20.01 -11.32 -14.73
N ARG A 134 -20.17 -10.50 -15.78
CA ARG A 134 -19.12 -9.58 -16.25
C ARG A 134 -18.78 -8.51 -15.22
N VAL A 135 -19.77 -7.98 -14.52
CA VAL A 135 -19.58 -7.03 -13.41
C VAL A 135 -18.77 -7.66 -12.27
N LEU A 136 -19.13 -8.88 -11.86
CA LEU A 136 -18.41 -9.61 -10.81
C LEU A 136 -16.96 -9.93 -11.22
N LEU A 137 -16.75 -10.32 -12.48
CA LEU A 137 -15.42 -10.52 -13.06
C LEU A 137 -14.62 -9.20 -13.08
N HIS A 138 -15.25 -8.08 -13.36
CA HIS A 138 -14.61 -6.77 -13.34
C HIS A 138 -14.21 -6.34 -11.92
N LEU A 139 -15.06 -6.59 -10.91
CA LEU A 139 -14.76 -6.35 -9.49
C LEU A 139 -13.61 -7.25 -9.00
N ASN A 140 -13.55 -8.50 -9.46
CA ASN A 140 -12.44 -9.42 -9.17
C ASN A 140 -11.09 -8.91 -9.68
N GLN A 141 -11.08 -8.31 -10.88
CA GLN A 141 -9.91 -7.67 -11.48
C GLN A 141 -9.54 -6.36 -10.74
N ARG A 142 -10.54 -5.55 -10.38
CA ARG A 142 -10.37 -4.23 -9.76
C ARG A 142 -11.03 -4.18 -8.37
N ARG A 143 -10.32 -4.72 -7.37
CA ARG A 143 -10.84 -4.91 -6.00
C ARG A 143 -10.38 -3.89 -4.95
N GLY A 144 -9.79 -2.78 -5.39
CA GLY A 144 -9.31 -1.69 -4.55
C GLY A 144 -8.16 -2.03 -3.57
N TYR A 145 -7.64 -0.96 -2.96
CA TYR A 145 -6.60 -1.03 -1.93
C TYR A 145 -7.21 -1.23 -0.54
N GLN A 146 -6.72 -2.20 0.22
CA GLN A 146 -7.11 -2.37 1.63
C GLN A 146 -5.98 -1.85 2.52
N PRO A 147 -6.20 -0.78 3.30
CA PRO A 147 -5.20 -0.25 4.21
C PRO A 147 -4.77 -1.30 5.23
N THR A 148 -3.48 -1.32 5.56
CA THR A 148 -3.03 -2.05 6.74
C THR A 148 -3.27 -1.20 7.99
N ARG A 149 -3.55 -1.85 9.13
CA ARG A 149 -3.89 -1.16 10.40
C ARG A 149 -2.82 -0.14 10.86
N SER A 150 -1.58 -0.29 10.39
CA SER A 150 -0.42 0.58 10.66
C SER A 150 -0.32 1.82 9.76
N GLU A 151 -1.12 1.94 8.70
CA GLU A 151 -1.04 3.04 7.72
C GLU A 151 -1.99 4.21 7.99
N LYS A 152 -2.76 4.17 9.09
CA LYS A 152 -3.53 5.35 9.52
C LYS A 152 -2.54 6.50 9.74
N ARG A 153 -2.59 7.50 8.86
CA ARG A 153 -1.66 8.64 8.86
C ARG A 153 -1.81 9.41 10.18
N LYS A 154 -0.67 9.77 10.77
CA LYS A 154 -0.63 10.76 11.85
C LYS A 154 -0.79 12.14 11.19
N ASN A 155 -1.95 12.77 11.33
CA ASN A 155 -2.02 14.22 11.15
C ASN A 155 -1.28 14.87 12.33
N SER A 156 -0.44 15.86 12.04
CA SER A 156 0.10 16.75 13.06
C SER A 156 -0.89 17.88 13.30
N ASP A 157 -1.11 18.29 14.55
CA ASP A 157 -2.17 19.22 14.96
C ASP A 157 -2.17 20.60 14.25
N ASN A 158 -1.05 21.01 13.61
CA ASN A 158 -0.90 22.33 12.96
C ASN A 158 -0.85 22.31 11.43
N THR A 159 -1.17 21.19 10.78
CA THR A 159 -1.07 21.08 9.32
C THR A 159 -2.18 20.20 8.80
N ASP A 160 -3.03 20.78 7.96
CA ASP A 160 -4.02 20.03 7.21
C ASP A 160 -3.52 19.81 5.78
N SER A 161 -3.64 18.58 5.30
CA SER A 161 -3.20 18.19 3.95
C SER A 161 -4.36 17.49 3.26
N THR A 162 -4.88 18.15 2.24
CA THR A 162 -5.97 17.65 1.42
C THR A 162 -5.45 17.26 0.04
N TYR A 163 -6.05 16.25 -0.55
CA TYR A 163 -5.66 15.69 -1.84
C TYR A 163 -6.88 15.72 -2.75
N GLY A 164 -6.68 16.02 -4.04
CA GLY A 164 -7.77 15.98 -5.04
C GLY A 164 -7.21 16.10 -6.45
N TYR A 165 -8.04 15.85 -7.48
CA TYR A 165 -7.71 16.33 -8.81
C TYR A 165 -8.39 17.68 -9.02
N PHE A 166 -7.63 18.60 -9.57
CA PHE A 166 -8.11 19.95 -9.83
C PHE A 166 -7.66 20.35 -11.23
N ARG A 167 -8.55 21.04 -11.95
CA ARG A 167 -8.16 21.72 -13.18
C ARG A 167 -7.44 23.01 -12.79
N ILE A 168 -6.31 23.25 -13.44
CA ILE A 168 -5.53 24.49 -13.25
C ILE A 168 -6.17 25.56 -14.14
N GLU A 169 -6.80 26.56 -13.53
CA GLU A 169 -7.51 27.62 -14.27
C GLU A 169 -6.56 28.74 -14.68
N GLU A 170 -5.72 29.19 -13.75
CA GLU A 170 -4.79 30.30 -13.97
C GLU A 170 -3.48 30.10 -13.20
N VAL A 171 -2.37 30.54 -13.78
CA VAL A 171 -1.05 30.56 -13.13
C VAL A 171 -0.42 31.94 -13.33
N LYS A 172 -0.06 32.61 -12.24
CA LYS A 172 0.62 33.92 -12.22
C LYS A 172 2.00 33.77 -11.60
N LYS A 173 3.01 34.41 -12.18
CA LYS A 173 4.33 34.52 -11.55
C LYS A 173 4.26 35.56 -10.44
N THR A 174 4.63 35.19 -9.22
CA THR A 174 4.86 36.17 -8.18
C THR A 174 6.25 36.78 -8.37
N GLY A 175 6.45 38.01 -7.87
CA GLY A 175 7.78 38.63 -7.83
C GLY A 175 8.72 38.01 -6.79
N GLU A 176 8.25 37.01 -6.05
CA GLU A 176 8.96 36.38 -4.94
C GLU A 176 9.74 35.14 -5.39
N ILE A 177 10.97 35.00 -4.89
CA ILE A 177 11.86 33.89 -5.22
C ILE A 177 12.02 33.00 -3.98
N LEU A 178 11.55 31.76 -4.07
CA LEU A 178 11.71 30.74 -3.04
C LEU A 178 12.67 29.65 -3.51
N SER A 179 13.75 29.42 -2.75
CA SER A 179 14.74 28.35 -3.05
C SER A 179 15.29 28.39 -4.49
N LYS A 180 15.66 29.58 -4.97
CA LYS A 180 16.19 29.85 -6.33
C LYS A 180 15.19 29.58 -7.48
N LYS A 181 13.89 29.46 -7.19
CA LYS A 181 12.83 29.34 -8.19
C LYS A 181 11.78 30.44 -7.98
N PRO A 182 11.19 30.99 -9.05
CA PRO A 182 10.06 31.91 -8.91
C PRO A 182 8.89 31.16 -8.28
N GLU A 183 8.22 31.79 -7.34
CA GLU A 183 6.97 31.26 -6.80
C GLU A 183 5.82 31.57 -7.76
N LEU A 184 4.90 30.62 -7.90
CA LEU A 184 3.74 30.72 -8.77
C LEU A 184 2.49 30.75 -7.90
N GLU A 185 1.61 31.71 -8.17
CA GLU A 185 0.24 31.73 -7.68
C GLU A 185 -0.63 30.93 -8.66
N VAL A 186 -1.35 29.92 -8.17
CA VAL A 186 -2.15 29.01 -8.99
C VAL A 186 -3.60 29.03 -8.52
N LEU A 187 -4.52 29.31 -9.45
CA LEU A 187 -5.96 29.21 -9.24
C LEU A 187 -6.45 27.83 -9.69
N LEU A 188 -7.11 27.13 -8.77
CA LEU A 188 -7.70 25.80 -9.00
C LEU A 188 -9.20 25.91 -9.31
N SER A 189 -9.75 24.90 -9.97
CA SER A 189 -11.16 24.83 -10.36
C SER A 189 -12.18 24.83 -9.21
N ASN A 190 -11.73 24.61 -7.97
CA ASN A 190 -12.55 24.76 -6.77
C ASN A 190 -12.53 26.17 -6.18
N GLY A 191 -11.92 27.14 -6.88
CA GLY A 191 -11.76 28.52 -6.43
C GLY A 191 -10.62 28.74 -5.42
N LYS A 192 -9.88 27.70 -5.02
CA LYS A 192 -8.73 27.87 -4.11
C LYS A 192 -7.54 28.45 -4.88
N VAL A 193 -6.92 29.45 -4.26
CA VAL A 193 -5.64 30.03 -4.68
C VAL A 193 -4.55 29.53 -3.74
N GLY A 194 -3.42 29.11 -4.29
CA GLY A 194 -2.27 28.69 -3.50
C GLY A 194 -0.96 28.84 -4.25
N PHE A 195 0.14 28.60 -3.56
CA PHE A 195 1.48 28.92 -4.06
C PHE A 195 2.34 27.68 -4.28
N SER A 196 3.15 27.68 -5.35
CA SER A 196 4.09 26.59 -5.65
C SER A 196 5.35 27.07 -6.37
N PRO A 197 6.55 26.55 -6.04
CA PRO A 197 7.77 26.82 -6.81
C PRO A 197 7.97 25.88 -8.01
N ASP A 198 6.99 25.01 -8.34
CA ASP A 198 7.11 24.05 -9.45
C ASP A 198 6.66 24.66 -10.79
N ALA A 199 7.61 24.99 -11.65
CA ALA A 199 7.37 25.55 -12.98
C ALA A 199 6.47 24.68 -13.88
N LYS A 200 6.27 23.39 -13.57
CA LYS A 200 5.38 22.52 -14.33
C LYS A 200 3.92 22.98 -14.31
N PHE A 201 3.49 23.74 -13.30
CA PHE A 201 2.13 24.28 -13.26
C PHE A 201 1.78 25.12 -14.50
N GLU A 202 2.74 25.88 -15.03
CA GLU A 202 2.54 26.70 -16.24
C GLU A 202 2.22 25.85 -17.48
N GLN A 203 2.78 24.64 -17.57
CA GLN A 203 2.57 23.72 -18.71
C GLN A 203 1.28 22.89 -18.58
N LEU A 204 0.63 22.95 -17.42
CA LEU A 204 -0.54 22.15 -17.07
C LEU A 204 -1.81 22.99 -16.95
N VAL A 205 -1.77 24.27 -17.31
CA VAL A 205 -2.96 25.13 -17.39
C VAL A 205 -4.00 24.49 -18.30
N GLY A 206 -5.25 24.48 -17.84
CA GLY A 206 -6.39 23.83 -18.49
C GLY A 206 -6.49 22.32 -18.28
N LYS A 207 -5.50 21.66 -17.65
CA LYS A 207 -5.52 20.20 -17.40
C LYS A 207 -5.94 19.86 -15.98
N GLU A 208 -6.69 18.77 -15.83
CA GLU A 208 -7.03 18.16 -14.54
C GLU A 208 -5.85 17.30 -14.06
N VAL A 209 -5.24 17.67 -12.92
CA VAL A 209 -4.07 16.98 -12.37
C VAL A 209 -4.22 16.73 -10.86
N PRO A 210 -3.62 15.66 -10.31
CA PRO A 210 -3.67 15.38 -8.89
C PRO A 210 -2.74 16.33 -8.12
N ILE A 211 -3.29 17.04 -7.12
CA ILE A 211 -2.58 18.06 -6.32
C ILE A 211 -2.78 17.77 -4.83
N GLU A 212 -1.70 17.95 -4.06
CA GLU A 212 -1.74 18.07 -2.61
C GLU A 212 -1.82 19.56 -2.23
N ILE A 213 -2.85 19.91 -1.47
CA ILE A 213 -3.07 21.23 -0.90
C ILE A 213 -2.72 21.14 0.58
N LYS A 214 -1.66 21.85 0.97
CA LYS A 214 -1.19 21.92 2.35
C LYS A 214 -1.54 23.29 2.93
N GLU A 215 -2.43 23.29 3.91
CA GLU A 215 -2.84 24.49 4.63
C GLU A 215 -2.12 24.55 5.97
N THR A 216 -1.40 25.65 6.21
CA THR A 216 -0.66 25.87 7.45
C THR A 216 -1.12 27.16 8.09
N THR A 217 -1.63 27.04 9.32
CA THR A 217 -2.09 28.18 10.12
C THR A 217 -0.95 28.65 11.02
N ASN A 218 -0.55 29.92 10.88
CA ASN A 218 0.45 30.50 11.76
C ASN A 218 -0.13 30.88 13.13
N LYS A 219 0.72 31.28 14.08
CA LYS A 219 0.29 31.74 15.41
C LYS A 219 -0.63 32.98 15.37
N LYS A 220 -0.64 33.73 14.25
CA LYS A 220 -1.49 34.90 14.01
C LYS A 220 -2.84 34.57 13.35
N LYS A 221 -3.15 33.27 13.15
CA LYS A 221 -4.34 32.76 12.43
C LYS A 221 -4.39 33.08 10.93
N GLU A 222 -3.27 33.46 10.32
CA GLU A 222 -3.17 33.57 8.86
C GLU A 222 -2.93 32.17 8.27
N VAL A 223 -3.66 31.85 7.20
CA VAL A 223 -3.58 30.55 6.51
C VAL A 223 -2.72 30.71 5.27
N SER A 224 -1.63 29.96 5.22
CA SER A 224 -0.80 29.82 4.01
C SER A 224 -1.16 28.52 3.28
N VAL A 225 -1.37 28.62 1.96
CA VAL A 225 -1.78 27.50 1.11
C VAL A 225 -0.65 27.16 0.16
N LYS A 226 -0.05 25.97 0.34
CA LYS A 226 1.00 25.46 -0.54
C LYS A 226 0.48 24.32 -1.42
N LEU A 227 0.76 24.40 -2.72
CA LEU A 227 0.33 23.42 -3.71
C LEU A 227 1.51 22.58 -4.19
N SER A 228 1.32 21.26 -4.25
CA SER A 228 2.33 20.31 -4.76
C SER A 228 1.72 19.35 -5.76
N LEU A 229 2.31 19.25 -6.97
CA LEU A 229 1.91 18.25 -7.96
C LEU A 229 2.22 16.85 -7.44
N ILE A 230 1.23 15.97 -7.51
CA ILE A 230 1.41 14.57 -7.13
C ILE A 230 1.99 13.82 -8.34
N GLY A 231 3.25 13.41 -8.23
CA GLY A 231 3.97 12.76 -9.33
C GLY A 231 3.37 11.43 -9.79
N GLU A 232 3.68 11.04 -11.02
CA GLU A 232 3.31 9.74 -11.59
C GLU A 232 4.17 8.57 -11.07
N LYS A 233 5.24 8.89 -10.32
CA LYS A 233 6.14 7.88 -9.73
C LYS A 233 5.38 6.97 -8.75
N GLU A 234 5.94 5.78 -8.55
CA GLU A 234 5.35 4.75 -7.69
C GLU A 234 5.12 5.28 -6.27
N ASP A 235 6.08 6.00 -5.69
CA ASP A 235 6.05 6.50 -4.31
C ASP A 235 4.87 7.44 -3.97
N SER A 236 4.26 8.06 -4.98
CA SER A 236 3.15 9.00 -4.81
C SER A 236 1.76 8.34 -4.83
N TRP A 237 1.68 7.01 -4.92
CA TRP A 237 0.41 6.27 -5.05
C TRP A 237 -0.57 6.53 -3.91
N ALA A 238 -0.08 6.69 -2.68
CA ALA A 238 -0.94 6.89 -1.51
C ALA A 238 -1.62 8.27 -1.52
N SER A 239 -0.93 9.30 -2.03
CA SER A 239 -1.51 10.63 -2.21
C SER A 239 -2.54 10.63 -3.35
N ARG A 240 -2.30 9.90 -4.45
CA ARG A 240 -3.30 9.71 -5.52
C ARG A 240 -4.53 8.95 -5.05
N LEU A 241 -4.35 7.97 -4.17
CA LEU A 241 -5.45 7.26 -3.53
C LEU A 241 -6.27 8.18 -2.62
N GLY A 242 -5.61 9.06 -1.86
CA GLY A 242 -6.28 10.11 -1.08
C GLY A 242 -7.08 11.07 -1.97
N ALA A 243 -6.48 11.54 -3.07
CA ALA A 243 -7.14 12.42 -4.02
C ALA A 243 -8.40 11.80 -4.64
N MET A 244 -8.29 10.54 -5.08
CA MET A 244 -9.42 9.80 -5.62
C MET A 244 -10.52 9.58 -4.58
N GLU A 245 -10.15 9.34 -3.32
CA GLU A 245 -11.12 9.16 -2.25
C GLU A 245 -11.94 10.42 -1.99
N SER A 246 -11.28 11.58 -1.96
CA SER A 246 -11.96 12.86 -1.79
C SER A 246 -12.95 13.13 -2.92
N GLU A 247 -12.57 12.89 -4.18
CA GLU A 247 -13.50 13.03 -5.32
C GLU A 247 -14.68 12.08 -5.27
N LEU A 248 -14.41 10.80 -4.98
CA LEU A 248 -15.44 9.79 -4.93
C LEU A 248 -16.44 10.09 -3.81
N THR A 249 -15.93 10.48 -2.63
CA THR A 249 -16.76 10.89 -1.49
C THR A 249 -17.61 12.11 -1.83
N ALA A 250 -17.02 13.15 -2.44
CA ALA A 250 -17.73 14.35 -2.84
C ALA A 250 -18.83 14.07 -3.87
N SER A 251 -18.62 13.08 -4.75
CA SER A 251 -19.62 12.69 -5.75
C SER A 251 -20.82 11.92 -5.18
N GLY A 252 -20.66 11.26 -4.03
CA GLY A 252 -21.66 10.34 -3.48
C GLY A 252 -21.94 9.11 -4.36
N GLN A 253 -21.10 8.84 -5.37
CA GLN A 253 -21.28 7.76 -6.34
C GLN A 253 -20.50 6.51 -5.93
N THR A 254 -20.94 5.33 -6.40
CA THR A 254 -20.11 4.14 -6.35
C THR A 254 -18.94 4.25 -7.35
N PRO A 255 -17.83 3.49 -7.18
CA PRO A 255 -16.73 3.49 -8.14
C PRO A 255 -17.18 3.21 -9.59
N GLY A 256 -18.13 2.31 -9.80
CA GLY A 256 -18.70 2.02 -11.12
C GLY A 256 -19.42 3.22 -11.73
N GLN A 257 -20.33 3.83 -10.97
CA GLN A 257 -21.08 5.03 -11.39
C GLN A 257 -20.15 6.22 -11.68
N PHE A 258 -19.15 6.43 -10.81
CA PHE A 258 -18.18 7.52 -10.95
C PHE A 258 -17.37 7.39 -12.24
N TYR A 259 -16.79 6.21 -12.50
CA TYR A 259 -15.99 6.00 -13.70
C TYR A 259 -16.83 5.96 -14.96
N PHE A 260 -18.06 5.46 -14.91
CA PHE A 260 -18.99 5.54 -16.03
C PHE A 260 -19.24 7.00 -16.44
N ARG A 261 -19.62 7.84 -15.49
CA ARG A 261 -19.83 9.27 -15.72
C ARG A 261 -18.59 9.95 -16.31
N LYS A 262 -17.42 9.74 -15.72
CA LYS A 262 -16.16 10.32 -16.22
C LYS A 262 -15.81 9.86 -17.65
N LEU A 263 -16.09 8.60 -17.99
CA LEU A 263 -15.91 8.10 -19.36
C LEU A 263 -16.91 8.73 -20.34
N GLN A 264 -18.16 8.94 -19.93
CA GLN A 264 -19.16 9.63 -20.76
C GLN A 264 -18.77 11.09 -21.02
N GLU A 265 -18.40 11.83 -19.97
CA GLU A 265 -17.94 13.22 -20.06
C GLU A 265 -16.75 13.35 -21.02
N ALA A 266 -15.79 12.43 -20.92
CA ALA A 266 -14.61 12.39 -21.79
C ALA A 266 -14.97 12.08 -23.26
N GLY A 267 -15.91 11.15 -23.48
CA GLY A 267 -16.42 10.86 -24.82
C GLY A 267 -17.14 12.05 -25.47
N GLN A 268 -17.83 12.87 -24.68
CA GLN A 268 -18.52 14.08 -25.16
C GLN A 268 -17.56 15.24 -25.45
N SER A 269 -16.52 15.42 -24.64
CA SER A 269 -15.52 16.48 -24.82
C SER A 269 -14.45 16.15 -25.86
N GLY A 270 -14.34 14.89 -26.27
CA GLY A 270 -13.26 14.39 -27.13
C GLY A 270 -11.93 14.22 -26.38
N GLU A 271 -11.92 14.34 -25.06
CA GLU A 271 -10.73 14.13 -24.23
C GLU A 271 -10.58 12.65 -23.83
N ALA A 272 -9.34 12.20 -23.61
CA ALA A 272 -9.09 10.84 -23.14
C ALA A 272 -9.11 10.75 -21.61
N PHE A 273 -9.99 9.91 -21.04
CA PHE A 273 -10.01 9.64 -19.60
C PHE A 273 -9.31 8.33 -19.23
N ARG A 274 -8.25 8.44 -18.43
CA ARG A 274 -7.48 7.28 -17.97
C ARG A 274 -7.94 6.82 -16.58
N ILE A 275 -8.52 5.62 -16.52
CA ILE A 275 -8.89 4.99 -15.23
C ILE A 275 -7.68 4.34 -14.55
N ARG A 276 -6.76 3.76 -15.33
CA ARG A 276 -5.56 3.13 -14.78
C ARG A 276 -4.78 4.17 -13.96
N GLN A 277 -4.27 3.78 -12.79
CA GLN A 277 -3.58 4.64 -11.82
C GLN A 277 -4.45 5.57 -10.95
N ARG A 278 -5.78 5.60 -11.15
CA ARG A 278 -6.73 6.17 -10.19
C ARG A 278 -7.15 5.06 -9.20
N LEU A 279 -6.45 4.97 -8.07
CA LEU A 279 -6.66 3.92 -7.08
C LEU A 279 -7.84 4.27 -6.18
N VAL A 280 -8.63 3.29 -5.77
CA VAL A 280 -9.79 3.46 -4.87
C VAL A 280 -9.67 2.51 -3.68
N TYR A 281 -10.11 2.94 -2.50
CA TYR A 281 -10.13 2.08 -1.33
C TYR A 281 -11.12 0.92 -1.49
N ARG A 282 -10.76 -0.24 -0.95
CA ARG A 282 -11.58 -1.46 -1.01
C ARG A 282 -12.94 -1.28 -0.36
N THR A 283 -13.06 -0.40 0.64
CA THR A 283 -14.33 -0.05 1.30
C THR A 283 -15.39 0.41 0.30
N ASN A 284 -15.03 1.25 -0.66
CA ASN A 284 -15.98 1.74 -1.68
C ASN A 284 -16.39 0.65 -2.66
N TYR A 285 -15.49 -0.26 -3.01
CA TYR A 285 -15.80 -1.43 -3.83
C TYR A 285 -16.67 -2.47 -3.10
N LEU A 286 -16.51 -2.61 -1.77
CA LEU A 286 -17.38 -3.45 -0.94
C LEU A 286 -18.80 -2.87 -0.89
N ALA A 287 -18.92 -1.56 -0.62
CA ALA A 287 -20.21 -0.88 -0.60
C ALA A 287 -20.94 -0.98 -1.96
N GLU A 288 -20.21 -0.81 -3.06
CA GLU A 288 -20.75 -1.00 -4.40
C GLU A 288 -21.18 -2.44 -4.67
N PHE A 289 -20.36 -3.43 -4.29
CA PHE A 289 -20.75 -4.84 -4.41
C PHE A 289 -22.06 -5.10 -3.66
N ASP A 290 -22.17 -4.59 -2.42
CA ASP A 290 -23.34 -4.79 -1.59
C ASP A 290 -24.58 -4.15 -2.21
N GLN A 291 -24.44 -2.95 -2.78
CA GLN A 291 -25.52 -2.28 -3.51
C GLN A 291 -25.94 -3.07 -4.76
N ILE A 292 -24.98 -3.53 -5.57
CA ILE A 292 -25.27 -4.34 -6.77
C ILE A 292 -25.98 -5.62 -6.35
N TRP A 293 -25.46 -6.34 -5.36
CA TRP A 293 -26.01 -7.62 -4.93
C TRP A 293 -27.43 -7.45 -4.36
N ALA A 294 -27.65 -6.43 -3.53
CA ALA A 294 -28.95 -6.15 -2.94
C ALA A 294 -30.00 -5.79 -3.99
N GLU A 295 -29.62 -5.15 -5.09
CA GLU A 295 -30.53 -4.87 -6.19
C GLU A 295 -30.78 -6.12 -7.05
N GLN A 296 -29.71 -6.79 -7.49
CA GLN A 296 -29.84 -7.91 -8.44
C GLN A 296 -30.54 -9.13 -7.84
N ILE A 297 -30.41 -9.40 -6.54
CA ILE A 297 -31.12 -10.52 -5.90
C ILE A 297 -32.65 -10.40 -5.97
N LYS A 298 -33.18 -9.17 -6.13
CA LYS A 298 -34.63 -8.93 -6.31
C LYS A 298 -35.12 -9.43 -7.67
N HIS A 299 -34.24 -9.41 -8.67
CA HIS A 299 -34.57 -9.67 -10.07
C HIS A 299 -34.22 -11.08 -10.56
N HIS A 300 -33.36 -11.79 -9.80
CA HIS A 300 -32.78 -13.09 -10.13
C HIS A 300 -32.96 -14.09 -8.97
N PRO A 301 -34.13 -14.77 -8.87
CA PRO A 301 -34.43 -15.70 -7.78
C PRO A 301 -33.41 -16.83 -7.61
N GLU A 302 -32.76 -17.26 -8.69
CA GLU A 302 -31.68 -18.24 -8.70
C GLU A 302 -30.50 -17.87 -7.79
N LEU A 303 -30.26 -16.58 -7.53
CA LEU A 303 -29.21 -16.13 -6.62
C LEU A 303 -29.54 -16.38 -5.14
N ALA A 304 -30.80 -16.64 -4.83
CA ALA A 304 -31.29 -16.99 -3.50
C ALA A 304 -31.52 -18.51 -3.31
N ASP A 305 -31.33 -19.32 -4.36
CA ASP A 305 -31.55 -20.77 -4.29
C ASP A 305 -30.43 -21.48 -3.52
N SER A 306 -30.80 -22.11 -2.41
CA SER A 306 -29.95 -22.93 -1.56
C SER A 306 -29.26 -24.07 -2.32
N ASN A 307 -29.96 -24.69 -3.27
CA ASN A 307 -29.41 -25.80 -4.06
C ASN A 307 -28.31 -25.32 -5.01
N ILE A 308 -28.48 -24.13 -5.59
CA ILE A 308 -27.45 -23.50 -6.42
C ILE A 308 -26.25 -23.13 -5.55
N PHE A 309 -26.48 -22.60 -4.35
CA PHE A 309 -25.37 -22.28 -3.46
C PHE A 309 -24.59 -23.53 -3.01
N ASP A 310 -25.28 -24.64 -2.78
CA ASP A 310 -24.63 -25.92 -2.46
C ASP A 310 -23.72 -26.40 -3.61
N LYS A 311 -24.19 -26.32 -4.86
CA LYS A 311 -23.37 -26.60 -6.05
C LYS A 311 -22.15 -25.68 -6.13
N VAL A 312 -22.31 -24.39 -5.83
CA VAL A 312 -21.20 -23.43 -5.78
C VAL A 312 -20.16 -23.82 -4.73
N ILE A 313 -20.59 -24.20 -3.52
CA ILE A 313 -19.68 -24.61 -2.45
C ILE A 313 -18.90 -25.87 -2.84
N GLU A 314 -19.55 -26.83 -3.50
CA GLU A 314 -18.89 -28.05 -4.00
C GLU A 314 -17.90 -27.77 -5.13
N ALA A 315 -18.23 -26.85 -6.04
CA ALA A 315 -17.37 -26.47 -7.15
C ALA A 315 -16.12 -25.66 -6.70
N VAL A 316 -16.26 -24.81 -5.68
CA VAL A 316 -15.21 -23.87 -5.24
C VAL A 316 -14.38 -24.39 -4.07
N MET A 317 -14.99 -25.13 -3.13
CA MET A 317 -14.31 -25.57 -1.90
C MET A 317 -14.00 -27.07 -1.94
N THR A 318 -12.78 -27.43 -1.55
CA THR A 318 -12.35 -28.83 -1.43
C THR A 318 -13.30 -29.63 -0.52
N PRO A 319 -13.57 -30.93 -0.81
CA PRO A 319 -14.47 -31.79 -0.05
C PRO A 319 -14.35 -31.66 1.48
N HIS A 320 -13.14 -31.73 2.00
CA HIS A 320 -12.84 -31.74 3.44
C HIS A 320 -12.57 -30.36 4.07
N ASN A 321 -13.04 -29.26 3.46
CA ASN A 321 -12.80 -27.94 4.02
C ASN A 321 -13.66 -27.70 5.29
N PRO A 322 -13.05 -27.46 6.47
CA PRO A 322 -13.78 -27.33 7.74
C PRO A 322 -14.69 -26.09 7.80
N MET A 323 -14.50 -25.12 6.90
CA MET A 323 -15.27 -23.88 6.88
C MET A 323 -16.55 -23.95 6.02
N LYS A 324 -16.82 -25.07 5.33
CA LYS A 324 -17.98 -25.19 4.43
C LYS A 324 -19.29 -24.78 5.09
N ASN A 325 -19.62 -25.37 6.24
CA ASN A 325 -20.86 -25.08 6.95
C ASN A 325 -20.93 -23.64 7.46
N ALA A 326 -19.79 -23.04 7.81
CA ALA A 326 -19.74 -21.63 8.23
C ALA A 326 -20.06 -20.68 7.06
N TRP A 327 -19.64 -21.01 5.84
CA TRP A 327 -19.95 -20.23 4.64
C TRP A 327 -21.37 -20.47 4.14
N LYS A 328 -21.89 -21.70 4.19
CA LYS A 328 -23.29 -22.00 3.86
C LYS A 328 -24.26 -21.11 4.65
N LYS A 329 -23.99 -20.89 5.95
CA LYS A 329 -24.79 -20.00 6.81
C LYS A 329 -24.75 -18.52 6.41
N LYS A 330 -23.73 -18.07 5.67
CA LYS A 330 -23.54 -16.66 5.29
C LYS A 330 -24.19 -16.29 3.94
N GLY A 331 -24.59 -17.27 3.15
CA GLY A 331 -25.22 -17.06 1.84
C GLY A 331 -24.24 -16.81 0.69
N LEU A 332 -24.75 -16.98 -0.54
CA LEU A 332 -23.99 -16.90 -1.79
C LEU A 332 -23.30 -15.54 -1.98
N GLY A 333 -24.02 -14.44 -1.78
CA GLY A 333 -23.47 -13.08 -1.95
C GLY A 333 -22.28 -12.81 -1.05
N THR A 334 -22.40 -13.09 0.24
CA THR A 334 -21.30 -12.95 1.21
C THR A 334 -20.12 -13.86 0.87
N PHE A 335 -20.39 -15.07 0.37
CA PHE A 335 -19.35 -15.99 -0.07
C PHE A 335 -18.58 -15.44 -1.28
N ILE A 336 -19.27 -14.97 -2.32
CA ILE A 336 -18.63 -14.33 -3.49
C ILE A 336 -17.83 -13.10 -3.06
N ARG A 337 -18.40 -12.24 -2.21
CA ARG A 337 -17.73 -11.02 -1.72
C ARG A 337 -16.48 -11.35 -0.91
N ASP A 338 -16.62 -12.10 0.17
CA ASP A 338 -15.60 -12.17 1.23
C ASP A 338 -14.64 -13.36 1.07
N PHE A 339 -15.08 -14.46 0.46
CA PHE A 339 -14.27 -15.65 0.24
C PHE A 339 -13.60 -15.65 -1.15
N ILE A 340 -14.27 -15.12 -2.17
CA ILE A 340 -13.77 -15.15 -3.54
C ILE A 340 -13.10 -13.82 -3.94
N ILE A 341 -13.84 -12.71 -4.02
CA ILE A 341 -13.34 -11.45 -4.63
C ILE A 341 -12.36 -10.71 -3.69
N TYR A 342 -12.83 -10.41 -2.49
CA TYR A 342 -12.12 -9.54 -1.53
C TYR A 342 -11.28 -10.30 -0.51
N PHE A 343 -11.26 -11.64 -0.58
CA PHE A 343 -10.40 -12.44 0.29
C PHE A 343 -8.93 -12.04 0.17
N GLN A 344 -8.29 -11.82 1.32
CA GLN A 344 -6.88 -11.55 1.43
C GLN A 344 -6.30 -12.35 2.59
N ARG A 345 -5.24 -13.12 2.30
CA ARG A 345 -4.54 -13.87 3.34
C ARG A 345 -3.96 -12.90 4.38
N PRO A 346 -4.02 -13.24 5.68
CA PRO A 346 -3.42 -12.42 6.72
C PRO A 346 -1.91 -12.27 6.51
N LEU A 347 -1.35 -11.19 7.06
CA LEU A 347 0.09 -11.00 7.08
C LEU A 347 0.77 -12.17 7.80
N ARG A 348 1.96 -12.55 7.34
CA ARG A 348 2.72 -13.61 8.00
C ARG A 348 3.14 -13.14 9.38
N SER A 349 2.95 -14.01 10.38
CA SER A 349 3.48 -13.81 11.72
C SER A 349 4.99 -13.55 11.65
N GLN A 350 5.43 -12.48 12.31
CA GLN A 350 6.85 -12.15 12.51
C GLN A 350 7.35 -12.64 13.87
N LYS A 351 6.61 -13.49 14.58
CA LYS A 351 7.03 -14.01 15.90
C LYS A 351 8.41 -14.65 15.84
N GLY A 352 8.73 -15.33 14.73
CA GLY A 352 10.02 -15.98 14.51
C GLY A 352 11.21 -15.03 14.43
N SER A 353 11.02 -13.79 13.99
CA SER A 353 12.09 -12.80 13.80
C SER A 353 12.33 -11.92 15.04
N ILE A 354 11.62 -12.17 16.14
CA ILE A 354 11.86 -11.48 17.42
C ILE A 354 13.14 -12.05 18.02
N GLY A 355 14.09 -11.18 18.38
CA GLY A 355 15.36 -11.57 18.99
C GLY A 355 15.22 -12.28 20.33
N HIS A 356 16.30 -12.92 20.77
CA HIS A 356 16.37 -13.61 22.05
C HIS A 356 16.89 -12.70 23.16
N CYS A 357 16.55 -13.03 24.41
CA CYS A 357 17.12 -12.40 25.59
C CYS A 357 18.62 -12.71 25.67
N ASN A 358 19.45 -11.70 25.95
CA ASN A 358 20.89 -11.89 26.08
C ASN A 358 21.29 -12.58 27.40
N PHE A 359 20.42 -12.55 28.41
CA PHE A 359 20.70 -13.10 29.75
C PHE A 359 20.20 -14.53 29.94
N GLU A 360 19.13 -14.93 29.26
CA GLU A 360 18.57 -16.28 29.33
C GLU A 360 19.14 -17.16 28.21
N THR A 361 20.36 -17.68 28.41
CA THR A 361 21.09 -18.45 27.39
C THR A 361 20.75 -19.95 27.40
N GLU A 362 20.47 -20.53 28.56
CA GLU A 362 20.17 -21.97 28.69
C GLU A 362 18.79 -22.34 28.12
N PHE A 363 17.81 -21.44 28.29
CA PHE A 363 16.47 -21.58 27.73
C PHE A 363 16.10 -20.30 26.96
N PRO A 364 16.53 -20.16 25.69
CA PRO A 364 16.43 -18.90 24.95
C PRO A 364 15.00 -18.37 24.81
N ARG A 365 14.62 -17.44 25.69
CA ARG A 365 13.35 -16.72 25.59
C ARG A 365 13.46 -15.57 24.59
N ARG A 366 12.34 -15.21 23.98
CA ARG A 366 12.24 -14.03 23.11
C ARG A 366 12.19 -12.77 23.95
N VAL A 367 12.75 -11.67 23.43
CA VAL A 367 12.70 -10.37 24.10
C VAL A 367 11.26 -9.90 24.32
N ILE A 368 11.04 -9.24 25.47
CA ILE A 368 9.74 -8.71 25.85
C ILE A 368 9.32 -7.53 24.93
N PRO A 369 8.04 -7.39 24.54
CA PRO A 369 7.59 -6.27 23.74
C PRO A 369 7.77 -4.93 24.48
N LYS A 370 8.10 -3.86 23.74
CA LYS A 370 8.21 -2.53 24.33
C LYS A 370 6.93 -2.07 25.01
N SER A 371 5.75 -2.44 24.50
CA SER A 371 4.46 -2.06 25.09
C SER A 371 4.09 -2.85 26.36
N HIS A 372 4.90 -3.82 26.78
CA HIS A 372 4.62 -4.62 27.96
C HIS A 372 4.83 -3.81 29.25
N PRO A 373 3.95 -3.91 30.27
CA PRO A 373 4.10 -3.19 31.54
C PRO A 373 5.48 -3.33 32.18
N PHE A 374 5.99 -4.57 32.37
CA PHE A 374 7.35 -4.79 32.88
C PHE A 374 8.46 -4.13 32.06
N PHE A 375 8.32 -4.02 30.74
CA PHE A 375 9.31 -3.28 29.95
C PHE A 375 9.20 -1.78 30.19
N GLN A 376 7.99 -1.24 30.31
CA GLN A 376 7.79 0.18 30.61
C GLN A 376 8.35 0.53 32.00
N GLU A 377 8.09 -0.30 32.99
CA GLU A 377 8.64 -0.17 34.34
C GLU A 377 10.17 -0.22 34.33
N PHE A 378 10.77 -1.26 33.71
CA PHE A 378 12.22 -1.35 33.54
C PHE A 378 12.80 -0.10 32.86
N LYS A 379 12.14 0.39 31.79
CA LYS A 379 12.57 1.58 31.06
C LYS A 379 12.53 2.82 31.94
N LEU A 380 11.47 3.02 32.72
CA LEU A 380 11.34 4.16 33.63
C LEU A 380 12.44 4.14 34.68
N TRP A 381 12.65 3.01 35.36
CA TRP A 381 13.73 2.87 36.33
C TRP A 381 15.10 3.06 35.70
N ASN A 382 15.34 2.49 34.53
CA ASN A 382 16.59 2.72 33.81
C ASN A 382 16.79 4.20 33.44
N GLN A 383 15.73 4.94 33.09
CA GLN A 383 15.82 6.37 32.81
C GLN A 383 16.12 7.16 34.10
N ILE A 384 15.36 6.93 35.17
CA ILE A 384 15.51 7.59 36.48
C ILE A 384 16.92 7.36 37.05
N ASN A 385 17.40 6.12 36.99
CA ASN A 385 18.72 5.76 37.52
C ASN A 385 19.88 6.40 36.76
N ASN A 386 19.69 6.70 35.48
CA ASN A 386 20.69 7.35 34.63
C ASN A 386 20.55 8.89 34.59
N LEU A 387 19.59 9.48 35.33
CA LEU A 387 19.50 10.93 35.46
C LEU A 387 20.67 11.47 36.27
N LYS A 388 21.26 12.55 35.77
CA LYS A 388 22.32 13.32 36.43
C LYS A 388 21.92 14.78 36.49
N ILE A 389 22.34 15.45 37.56
CA ILE A 389 22.20 16.90 37.70
C ILE A 389 23.52 17.52 37.27
N VAL A 390 23.46 18.39 36.26
CA VAL A 390 24.61 19.17 35.80
C VAL A 390 24.50 20.56 36.44
N ARG A 391 25.48 20.92 37.26
CA ARG A 391 25.57 22.23 37.91
C ARG A 391 26.13 23.26 36.94
N VAL A 392 25.97 24.55 37.27
CA VAL A 392 26.42 25.68 36.42
C VAL A 392 27.94 25.70 36.25
N ASP A 393 28.68 25.16 37.22
CA ASP A 393 30.14 25.00 37.17
C ASP A 393 30.59 23.78 36.33
N GLY A 394 29.65 23.02 35.76
CA GLY A 394 29.92 21.82 34.98
C GLY A 394 30.10 20.54 35.78
N SER A 395 29.98 20.58 37.11
CA SER A 395 30.01 19.36 37.93
C SER A 395 28.74 18.52 37.73
N GLU A 396 28.91 17.20 37.67
CA GLU A 396 27.80 16.24 37.58
C GLU A 396 27.60 15.55 38.93
N GLU A 397 26.36 15.49 39.41
CA GLU A 397 25.98 14.69 40.58
C GLU A 397 24.85 13.71 40.25
N GLU A 398 24.86 12.56 40.89
CA GLU A 398 23.75 11.60 40.82
C GLU A 398 22.58 12.04 41.69
N ILE A 399 21.36 11.70 41.25
CA ILE A 399 20.16 11.94 42.03
C ILE A 399 20.10 10.97 43.23
N SER A 400 19.69 11.47 44.39
CA SER A 400 19.53 10.65 45.60
C SER A 400 18.46 9.55 45.44
N VAL A 401 18.60 8.46 46.19
CA VAL A 401 17.63 7.34 46.16
C VAL A 401 16.20 7.81 46.44
N LEU A 402 16.02 8.66 47.46
CA LEU A 402 14.71 9.23 47.80
C LEU A 402 14.10 10.05 46.65
N ALA A 403 14.92 10.81 45.93
CA ALA A 403 14.44 11.57 44.78
C ALA A 403 14.13 10.66 43.58
N LYS A 404 14.89 9.57 43.38
CA LYS A 404 14.58 8.55 42.38
C LYS A 404 13.23 7.87 42.66
N GLU A 405 12.96 7.50 43.92
CA GLU A 405 11.68 6.92 44.35
C GLU A 405 10.49 7.87 44.18
N ARG A 406 10.69 9.19 44.35
CA ARG A 406 9.63 10.19 44.13
C ARG A 406 9.30 10.42 42.65
N LEU A 407 10.24 10.13 41.75
CA LEU A 407 10.08 10.30 40.30
C LEU A 407 9.37 9.12 39.65
N PHE A 408 9.46 7.93 40.25
CA PHE A 408 8.75 6.73 39.83
C PHE A 408 7.33 6.75 40.40
#